data_AF-A0A7Y5C7G9-F1
#
_entry.id   AF-A0A7Y5C7G9-F1
#
_cell.length_a   1.000
_cell.length_b   1.000
_cell.length_c   1.000
_cell.angle_alpha   90.00
_cell.angle_beta   90.00
_cell.angle_gamma   90.00
#
_symmetry.space_group_name_H-M   'P 1'
#
loop_
_entity.id
_entity.type
_entity.pdbx_description
1 polymer ?
#
loop_
_entity_poly.entity_id
_entity_poly.type
_entity_poly.pdbx_seq_one_letter_code
_entity_poly.pdbx_strand_id
1 'polypeptide(L)'
;MILPSIKEFIIIAIIIGVLSYAGIWPQIIRGIRQLRGERVDDEAPVSARDLDLAYKMLGVSPSAPWPDVEKAFRAKAKLHHPDHGGDDDVMRALNDAYALIRRARKNPRA
;
A
#
# COMPACT_ATOMS: atom_id res chain seq x y z
N MET A 1 16.12 -28.74 -25.22
CA MET A 1 16.60 -27.64 -24.36
C MET A 1 17.62 -26.86 -25.17
N ILE A 2 17.18 -25.84 -25.93
CA ILE A 2 18.07 -25.04 -26.78
C ILE A 2 18.65 -23.96 -25.85
N LEU A 3 19.93 -24.08 -25.47
CA LEU A 3 20.58 -22.99 -24.74
C LEU A 3 20.64 -21.78 -25.68
N PRO A 4 20.05 -20.63 -25.31
CA PRO A 4 20.08 -19.43 -26.15
C PRO A 4 21.53 -18.97 -26.33
N SER A 5 21.87 -18.60 -27.57
CA SER A 5 23.24 -18.25 -27.94
C SER A 5 23.61 -16.89 -27.35
N ILE A 6 24.88 -16.65 -27.03
CA ILE A 6 25.38 -15.37 -26.49
C ILE A 6 24.95 -14.17 -27.37
N LYS A 7 24.76 -14.40 -28.67
CA LYS A 7 24.27 -13.42 -29.64
C LYS A 7 22.83 -12.96 -29.39
N GLU A 8 21.94 -13.81 -28.88
CA GLU A 8 20.55 -13.44 -28.54
C GLU A 8 20.48 -12.56 -27.30
N PHE A 9 21.32 -12.83 -26.29
CA PHE A 9 21.42 -11.96 -25.11
C PHE A 9 21.94 -10.56 -25.45
N ILE A 10 22.86 -10.45 -26.41
CA ILE A 10 23.38 -9.16 -26.89
C ILE A 10 22.28 -8.38 -27.62
N ILE A 11 21.48 -9.05 -28.46
CA ILE A 11 20.36 -8.40 -29.15
C ILE A 11 19.31 -7.91 -28.15
N ILE A 12 18.97 -8.72 -27.15
CA ILE A 12 18.04 -8.34 -26.08
C ILE A 12 18.59 -7.16 -25.27
N ALA A 13 19.88 -7.17 -24.91
CA ALA A 13 20.52 -6.08 -24.18
C ALA A 13 20.55 -4.76 -24.98
N ILE A 14 20.75 -4.84 -26.30
CA ILE A 14 20.72 -3.66 -27.18
C ILE A 14 19.28 -3.13 -27.31
N ILE A 15 18.27 -3.99 -27.45
CA ILE A 15 16.85 -3.59 -27.48
C ILE A 15 16.45 -2.92 -26.16
N ILE A 16 16.85 -3.50 -25.01
CA ILE A 16 16.62 -2.92 -23.68
C ILE A 16 17.34 -1.57 -23.52
N GLY A 17 18.57 -1.46 -24.03
CA GLY A 17 19.34 -0.21 -24.01
C GLY A 17 18.72 0.88 -24.87
N VAL A 18 18.22 0.55 -26.07
CA VAL A 18 17.56 1.49 -26.98
C VAL A 18 16.20 1.94 -26.44
N LEU A 19 15.42 1.03 -25.84
CA LEU A 19 14.19 1.37 -25.11
C LEU A 19 14.46 2.28 -23.89
N SER A 20 15.59 2.08 -23.21
CA SER A 20 16.02 2.92 -22.09
C SER A 20 16.52 4.30 -22.53
N TYR A 21 17.11 4.42 -23.73
CA TYR A 21 17.72 5.64 -24.24
C TYR A 21 16.73 6.61 -24.93
N ALA A 22 15.55 6.16 -25.35
CA ALA A 22 14.56 6.99 -26.06
C ALA A 22 13.98 8.17 -25.24
N GLY A 23 14.44 8.40 -23.99
CA GLY A 23 14.03 9.56 -23.19
C GLY A 23 12.56 9.54 -22.78
N ILE A 24 11.91 8.39 -22.92
CA ILE A 24 10.48 8.19 -22.58
C ILE A 24 10.34 7.81 -21.10
N TRP A 25 11.40 7.31 -20.45
CA TRP A 25 11.39 6.96 -19.02
C TRP A 25 11.01 8.14 -18.09
N PRO A 26 11.52 9.37 -18.28
CA PRO A 26 11.08 10.53 -17.49
C PRO A 26 9.61 10.92 -17.70
N GLN A 27 9.05 10.69 -18.90
CA GLN A 27 7.65 11.02 -19.22
C GLN A 27 6.67 9.93 -18.75
N ILE A 28 7.08 8.67 -18.82
CA ILE A 28 6.34 7.54 -18.25
C ILE A 28 6.34 7.63 -16.72
N ILE A 29 7.43 8.02 -16.06
CA ILE A 29 7.44 8.26 -14.60
C ILE A 29 6.47 9.40 -14.22
N ARG A 30 6.40 10.48 -15.02
CA ARG A 30 5.44 11.58 -14.81
C ARG A 30 3.99 11.17 -15.07
N GLY A 31 3.73 10.33 -16.06
CA GLY A 31 2.39 9.80 -16.35
C GLY A 31 1.93 8.74 -15.35
N ILE A 32 2.85 7.86 -14.91
CA ILE A 32 2.59 6.87 -13.86
C ILE A 32 2.36 7.56 -12.52
N ARG A 33 2.97 8.72 -12.23
CA ARG A 33 2.64 9.52 -11.03
C ARG A 33 1.14 9.90 -10.97
N GLN A 34 0.48 10.11 -12.10
CA GLN A 34 -0.97 10.41 -12.13
C GLN A 34 -1.85 9.15 -12.06
N LEU A 35 -1.36 8.01 -12.52
CA LEU A 35 -2.11 6.73 -12.55
C LEU A 35 -1.89 5.87 -11.30
N ARG A 36 -0.72 6.03 -10.66
CA ARG A 36 -0.35 5.47 -9.38
C ARG A 36 -0.65 6.56 -8.38
N GLY A 37 -1.87 6.59 -7.82
CA GLY A 37 -2.25 7.52 -6.76
C GLY A 37 -1.08 7.70 -5.80
N GLU A 38 -0.33 8.78 -6.00
CA GLU A 38 0.83 9.09 -5.20
C GLU A 38 0.19 9.35 -3.83
N ARG A 39 0.47 8.46 -2.88
CA ARG A 39 0.24 8.73 -1.46
C ARG A 39 1.08 9.97 -1.13
N VAL A 40 0.57 11.15 -1.44
CA VAL A 40 1.06 12.44 -0.94
C VAL A 40 0.58 12.53 0.51
N ASP A 41 0.97 11.56 1.33
CA ASP A 41 0.39 11.38 2.66
C ASP A 41 1.46 11.52 3.74
N ASP A 42 2.73 11.69 3.39
CA ASP A 42 3.77 11.86 4.40
C ASP A 42 3.65 13.23 5.11
N GLU A 43 2.96 14.21 4.53
CA GLU A 43 2.76 15.56 5.11
C GLU A 43 1.30 16.05 5.27
N ALA A 44 0.30 15.39 4.69
CA ALA A 44 -1.09 15.82 4.85
C ALA A 44 -1.64 15.45 6.23
N PRO A 45 -2.40 16.34 6.91
CA PRO A 45 -3.20 16.02 8.08
C PRO A 45 -4.01 14.73 7.86
N VAL A 46 -4.01 13.83 8.84
CA VAL A 46 -4.91 12.67 8.78
C VAL A 46 -6.33 13.22 8.74
N SER A 47 -7.05 13.02 7.64
CA SER A 47 -8.39 13.57 7.54
C SER A 47 -9.29 12.96 8.62
N ALA A 48 -10.07 13.78 9.32
CA ALA A 48 -10.94 13.33 10.40
C ALA A 48 -11.98 12.29 9.91
N ARG A 49 -12.36 12.37 8.63
CA ARG A 49 -13.29 11.42 7.99
C ARG A 49 -12.65 10.05 7.81
N ASP A 50 -11.39 10.01 7.34
CA ASP A 50 -10.68 8.75 7.13
C ASP A 50 -10.37 8.06 8.46
N LEU A 51 -10.07 8.84 9.49
CA LEU A 51 -9.88 8.33 10.84
C LEU A 51 -11.17 7.74 11.43
N ASP A 52 -12.31 8.41 11.28
CA ASP A 52 -13.61 7.90 11.70
C ASP A 52 -13.97 6.60 10.95
N LEU A 53 -13.70 6.55 9.65
CA LEU A 53 -13.91 5.36 8.83
C LEU A 53 -12.99 4.20 9.23
N ALA A 54 -11.74 4.48 9.60
CA ALA A 54 -10.82 3.47 10.13
C ALA A 54 -11.31 2.88 11.48
N TYR A 55 -11.81 3.72 12.38
CA TYR A 55 -12.41 3.27 13.64
C TYR A 55 -13.65 2.39 13.40
N LYS A 56 -14.53 2.79 12.47
CA LYS A 56 -15.69 2.01 12.03
C LYS A 56 -15.28 0.68 11.38
N MET A 57 -14.26 0.68 10.52
CA MET A 57 -13.71 -0.53 9.91
C MET A 57 -13.22 -1.52 10.95
N LEU A 58 -12.61 -1.05 12.04
CA LEU A 58 -12.21 -1.92 13.16
C LEU A 58 -13.35 -2.23 14.13
N GLY A 59 -14.47 -1.50 14.05
CA GLY A 59 -15.64 -1.68 14.91
C GLY A 59 -15.41 -1.20 16.33
N VAL A 60 -14.55 -0.20 16.51
CA VAL A 60 -14.21 0.36 17.82
C VAL A 60 -14.52 1.85 17.87
N SER A 61 -14.85 2.35 19.05
CA SER A 61 -15.10 3.78 19.25
C SER A 61 -13.83 4.60 19.05
N PRO A 62 -13.91 5.83 18.48
CA PRO A 62 -12.77 6.75 18.45
C PRO A 62 -12.19 7.06 19.83
N SER A 63 -13.02 6.98 20.88
CA SER A 63 -12.65 7.16 22.28
C SER A 63 -12.12 5.88 22.95
N ALA A 64 -12.08 4.75 22.24
CA ALA A 64 -11.65 3.47 22.81
C ALA A 64 -10.17 3.52 23.23
N PRO A 65 -9.77 2.90 24.36
CA PRO A 65 -8.38 2.81 24.75
C PRO A 65 -7.57 1.98 23.74
N TRP A 66 -6.26 2.25 23.64
CA TRP A 66 -5.40 1.58 22.66
C TRP A 66 -5.43 0.04 22.69
N PRO A 67 -5.46 -0.61 23.86
CA PRO A 67 -5.57 -2.07 23.94
C PRO A 67 -6.82 -2.63 23.26
N ASP A 68 -7.93 -1.90 23.27
CA ASP A 68 -9.19 -2.34 22.64
C ASP A 68 -9.10 -2.26 21.11
N VAL A 69 -8.41 -1.24 20.59
CA VAL A 69 -8.12 -1.10 19.16
C VAL A 69 -7.26 -2.28 18.68
N GLU A 70 -6.19 -2.61 19.42
CA GLU A 70 -5.34 -3.76 19.08
C GLU A 70 -6.10 -5.08 19.16
N LYS A 71 -6.93 -5.26 20.19
CA LYS A 71 -7.73 -6.47 20.36
C LYS A 71 -8.71 -6.66 19.21
N ALA A 72 -9.42 -5.60 18.81
CA ALA A 72 -10.34 -5.63 17.68
C ALA A 72 -9.63 -5.92 16.36
N PHE A 73 -8.48 -5.29 16.12
CA PHE A 73 -7.64 -5.58 14.94
C PHE A 73 -7.23 -7.05 14.90
N ARG A 74 -6.66 -7.61 15.99
CA ARG A 74 -6.22 -9.01 16.04
C ARG A 74 -7.39 -9.98 15.85
N ALA A 75 -8.56 -9.67 16.40
CA ALA A 75 -9.76 -10.49 16.22
C ALA A 75 -10.22 -10.53 14.76
N LYS A 76 -10.27 -9.37 14.07
CA LYS A 76 -10.64 -9.29 12.65
C LYS A 76 -9.58 -9.87 11.73
N ALA A 77 -8.30 -9.64 12.00
CA ALA A 77 -7.19 -10.22 11.26
C ALA A 77 -7.20 -11.75 11.31
N LYS A 78 -7.50 -12.33 12.48
CA LYS A 78 -7.62 -13.79 12.63
C LYS A 78 -8.82 -14.36 11.85
N LEU A 79 -9.92 -13.60 11.77
CA LEU A 79 -11.12 -14.00 11.02
C LEU A 79 -10.88 -13.96 9.49
N HIS A 80 -10.18 -12.93 9.01
CA HIS A 80 -9.96 -12.68 7.58
C HIS A 80 -8.58 -13.14 7.09
N HIS A 81 -7.91 -14.03 7.83
CA HIS A 81 -6.55 -14.43 7.49
C HIS A 81 -6.54 -15.20 6.16
N PRO A 82 -5.68 -14.84 5.19
CA PRO A 82 -5.64 -15.47 3.87
C PRO A 82 -5.36 -16.97 3.93
N ASP A 83 -4.53 -17.41 4.89
CA ASP A 83 -4.27 -18.85 5.14
C ASP A 83 -5.52 -19.68 5.47
N HIS A 84 -6.63 -19.06 5.88
CA HIS A 84 -7.91 -19.73 6.15
C HIS A 84 -8.95 -19.50 5.05
N GLY A 85 -8.54 -19.01 3.87
CA GLY A 85 -9.44 -18.65 2.76
C GLY A 85 -9.99 -17.21 2.87
N GLY A 86 -9.31 -16.35 3.65
CA GLY A 86 -9.60 -14.93 3.71
C GLY A 86 -9.14 -14.15 2.48
N ASP A 87 -9.63 -12.93 2.34
CA ASP A 87 -9.34 -12.04 1.21
C ASP A 87 -8.15 -11.12 1.55
N ASP A 88 -7.10 -11.16 0.73
CA ASP A 88 -5.91 -10.32 0.85
C ASP A 88 -6.25 -8.82 0.86
N ASP A 89 -7.27 -8.40 0.12
CA ASP A 89 -7.70 -7.01 0.04
C ASP A 89 -8.38 -6.57 1.35
N VAL A 90 -9.13 -7.46 1.99
CA VAL A 90 -9.73 -7.21 3.32
C VAL A 90 -8.64 -7.09 4.38
N MET A 91 -7.63 -7.96 4.34
CA MET A 91 -6.51 -7.88 5.27
C MET A 91 -5.67 -6.61 5.06
N ARG A 92 -5.46 -6.20 3.80
CA ARG A 92 -4.79 -4.93 3.46
C ARG A 92 -5.57 -3.73 4.01
N ALA A 93 -6.89 -3.69 3.82
CA ALA A 93 -7.73 -2.61 4.34
C ALA A 93 -7.70 -2.52 5.87
N LEU A 94 -7.71 -3.67 6.58
CA LEU A 94 -7.57 -3.71 8.04
C LEU A 94 -6.22 -3.17 8.51
N ASN A 95 -5.14 -3.52 7.83
CA ASN A 95 -3.80 -3.03 8.14
C ASN A 95 -3.68 -1.51 7.91
N ASP A 96 -4.21 -1.01 6.81
CA ASP A 96 -4.20 0.43 6.49
C ASP A 96 -5.01 1.23 7.54
N ALA A 97 -6.20 0.76 7.91
CA ALA A 97 -7.01 1.38 8.96
C ALA A 97 -6.28 1.42 10.31
N TYR A 98 -5.65 0.31 10.71
CA TYR A 98 -4.88 0.23 11.95
C TYR A 98 -3.67 1.18 11.94
N ALA A 99 -2.94 1.25 10.83
CA ALA A 99 -1.80 2.15 10.67
C ALA A 99 -2.20 3.62 10.77
N LEU A 100 -3.35 3.99 10.18
CA LEU A 100 -3.88 5.36 10.24
C LEU A 100 -4.19 5.79 11.67
N ILE A 101 -4.91 4.95 12.43
CA ILE A 101 -5.24 5.24 13.84
C ILE A 101 -3.97 5.35 14.67
N ARG A 102 -3.00 4.45 14.46
CA ARG A 102 -1.72 4.47 15.16
C ARG A 102 -0.97 5.78 14.90
N ARG A 103 -0.95 6.25 13.65
CA ARG A 103 -0.29 7.52 13.27
C ARG A 103 -0.99 8.72 13.91
N ALA A 104 -2.32 8.78 13.85
CA ALA A 104 -3.11 9.86 14.44
C ALA A 104 -2.90 9.96 15.96
N ARG A 105 -2.83 8.83 16.66
CA ARG A 105 -2.54 8.81 18.12
C ARG A 105 -1.10 9.19 18.45
N LYS A 106 -0.15 8.83 17.59
CA LYS A 106 1.27 9.19 17.77
C LYS A 106 1.51 10.68 17.50
N ASN A 107 0.78 11.29 16.57
CA ASN A 107 0.90 12.69 16.22
C ASN A 107 -0.47 13.41 16.25
N PRO A 108 -0.95 13.82 17.43
CA PRO A 108 -2.28 14.44 17.59
C PRO A 108 -2.39 15.85 16.99
N ARG A 109 -1.34 16.39 16.35
CA ARG A 109 -1.27 17.73 15.76
C ARG A 109 -1.15 17.72 14.22
N ALA A 110 -1.33 16.57 13.57
CA ALA A 110 -1.39 16.49 12.11
C ALA A 110 -2.74 17.00 11.61
#